data_AF-A0A7Z2W195-F1
#
_entry.id   AF-A0A7Z2W195-F1
#
_cell.length_a   1.000
_cell.length_b   1.000
_cell.length_c   1.000
_cell.angle_alpha   90.00
_cell.angle_beta   90.00
_cell.angle_gamma   90.00
#
_symmetry.space_group_name_H-M   'P 1'
#
loop_
_entity.id
_entity.type
_entity.pdbx_description
1 polymer ?
#
loop_
_entity_poly.entity_id
_entity_poly.type
_entity_poly.pdbx_seq_one_letter_code
_entity_poly.pdbx_strand_id
1 'polypeptide(L)'
;MTGFSAVGMTAVGGPRSTSTQASTPVPTDTTAPTLSGSLVISAITAGGAHAAWPAASDDTGVAGYEFSCDTGTPAWVDVGSVLSLDISGKSASTAYTARVRAYDAAGNRSSALTAPLTTNAALDTAAPTMSGAITLTSITSSGAHAAWPEAADNVAVAGYEFSCDTGVPSWVDVGAARVADPSGLSPATNYTARVRSYDAAGNRSAPLTAPLTTAPATQPPAGSVDVTKVPMARIVVFEGGARVVAFAGGTRIVRF
;
A
#
# COMPACT_ATOMS: atom_id res chain seq x y z
N MET A 1 -69.58 71.97 -45.26
CA MET A 1 -70.99 71.66 -44.91
C MET A 1 -70.95 70.59 -43.83
N THR A 2 -71.04 70.93 -42.54
CA THR A 2 -72.24 71.33 -41.75
C THR A 2 -72.99 70.12 -41.15
N GLY A 3 -72.78 69.87 -39.84
CA GLY A 3 -73.69 69.14 -38.92
C GLY A 3 -73.84 67.63 -39.18
N PHE A 4 -74.29 66.76 -38.27
CA PHE A 4 -74.75 66.83 -36.86
C PHE A 4 -74.57 65.41 -36.26
N SER A 5 -74.49 65.13 -34.95
CA SER A 5 -74.39 65.95 -33.72
C SER A 5 -73.82 65.08 -32.58
N ALA A 6 -73.39 65.67 -31.45
CA ALA A 6 -72.97 64.91 -30.28
C ALA A 6 -74.19 64.45 -29.44
N VAL A 7 -74.32 63.15 -29.18
CA VAL A 7 -75.22 62.60 -28.16
C VAL A 7 -74.39 62.24 -26.94
N GLY A 8 -74.61 62.95 -25.84
CA GLY A 8 -73.92 62.66 -24.58
C GLY A 8 -74.41 61.35 -23.99
N MET A 9 -73.54 60.34 -23.93
CA MET A 9 -73.76 59.18 -23.08
C MET A 9 -73.22 59.48 -21.68
N THR A 10 -74.13 59.70 -20.74
CA THR A 10 -73.82 59.85 -19.32
C THR A 10 -73.20 58.55 -18.80
N ALA A 11 -71.87 58.50 -18.76
CA ALA A 11 -71.15 57.43 -18.09
C ALA A 11 -71.41 57.54 -16.57
N VAL A 12 -72.41 56.83 -16.08
CA VAL A 12 -72.66 56.70 -14.64
C VAL A 12 -71.43 56.07 -14.02
N GLY A 13 -70.71 56.86 -13.22
CA GLY A 13 -69.56 56.41 -12.45
C GLY A 13 -70.00 55.47 -11.34
N GLY A 14 -70.28 54.21 -11.68
CA GLY A 14 -70.29 53.15 -10.70
C GLY A 14 -68.92 53.07 -10.03
N PRO A 15 -68.83 52.87 -8.70
CA PRO A 15 -67.55 52.69 -8.05
C PRO A 15 -66.84 51.50 -8.69
N ARG A 16 -65.68 51.73 -9.31
CA ARG A 16 -64.76 50.65 -9.64
C ARG A 16 -64.30 50.05 -8.33
N SER A 17 -64.95 48.98 -7.90
CA SER A 17 -64.50 48.13 -6.81
C SER A 17 -63.18 47.51 -7.23
N THR A 18 -62.08 48.22 -6.97
CA THR A 18 -60.75 47.61 -6.90
C THR A 18 -60.79 46.61 -5.78
N SER A 19 -61.07 45.35 -6.12
CA SER A 19 -60.91 44.23 -5.20
C SER A 19 -59.42 44.08 -4.94
N THR A 20 -58.93 44.83 -3.95
CA THR A 20 -57.64 44.61 -3.34
C THR A 20 -57.74 43.27 -2.63
N GLN A 21 -57.43 42.18 -3.34
CA GLN A 21 -57.16 40.91 -2.70
C GLN A 21 -56.00 41.14 -1.74
N ALA A 22 -56.33 41.26 -0.46
CA ALA A 22 -55.34 41.19 0.59
C ALA A 22 -54.77 39.78 0.54
N SER A 23 -53.56 39.62 0.01
CA SER A 23 -52.79 38.40 0.18
C SER A 23 -52.62 38.18 1.69
N THR A 24 -53.40 37.26 2.25
CA THR A 24 -53.19 36.80 3.61
C THR A 24 -51.77 36.28 3.70
N PRO A 25 -50.91 36.82 4.59
CA PRO A 25 -49.56 36.29 4.75
C PRO A 25 -49.68 34.82 5.15
N VAL A 26 -49.01 33.95 4.39
CA VAL A 26 -48.85 32.55 4.77
C VAL A 26 -48.12 32.54 6.12
N PRO A 27 -48.60 31.80 7.14
CA PRO A 27 -47.89 31.72 8.41
C PRO A 27 -46.48 31.18 8.16
N THR A 28 -45.47 31.89 8.67
CA THR A 28 -44.09 31.42 8.64
C THR A 28 -43.96 30.17 9.50
N ASP A 29 -43.33 29.13 8.96
CA ASP A 29 -43.04 27.92 9.70
C ASP A 29 -41.99 28.15 10.80
N THR A 30 -42.15 27.45 11.92
CA THR A 30 -41.31 27.51 13.13
C THR A 30 -41.04 26.12 13.72
N THR A 31 -41.63 25.06 13.15
CA THR A 31 -41.31 23.68 13.47
C THR A 31 -39.92 23.37 12.91
N ALA A 32 -39.11 22.61 13.63
CA ALA A 32 -37.81 22.16 13.13
C ALA A 32 -37.88 20.69 12.72
N PRO A 33 -37.20 20.29 11.61
CA PRO A 33 -37.16 18.90 11.18
C PRO A 33 -36.72 17.95 12.28
N THR A 34 -37.39 16.80 12.35
CA THR A 34 -37.02 15.71 13.24
C THR A 34 -36.16 14.70 12.48
N LEU A 35 -34.89 14.60 12.86
CA LEU A 35 -33.94 13.59 12.38
C LEU A 35 -33.67 12.58 13.51
N SER A 36 -34.05 11.32 13.31
CA SER A 36 -33.98 10.25 14.32
C SER A 36 -33.31 9.00 13.77
N GLY A 37 -32.54 8.30 14.60
CA GLY A 37 -31.78 7.10 14.23
C GLY A 37 -30.29 7.30 14.47
N SER A 38 -29.44 6.78 13.58
CA SER A 38 -27.98 6.84 13.72
C SER A 38 -27.32 7.27 12.41
N LEU A 39 -26.28 8.12 12.54
CA LEU A 39 -25.32 8.36 11.46
C LEU A 39 -24.36 7.16 11.38
N VAL A 40 -24.28 6.52 10.23
CA VAL A 40 -23.42 5.34 9.99
C VAL A 40 -22.20 5.77 9.19
N ILE A 41 -21.01 5.39 9.67
CA ILE A 41 -19.73 5.59 8.99
C ILE A 41 -19.18 4.22 8.57
N SER A 42 -18.74 4.12 7.32
CA SER A 42 -18.32 2.88 6.66
C SER A 42 -17.22 3.15 5.63
N ALA A 43 -16.67 2.12 4.99
CA ALA A 43 -15.67 2.24 3.92
C ALA A 43 -14.48 3.18 4.28
N ILE A 44 -14.00 3.09 5.52
CA ILE A 44 -12.95 3.98 6.04
C ILE A 44 -11.63 3.71 5.30
N THR A 45 -11.00 4.78 4.84
CA THR A 45 -9.68 4.81 4.19
C THR A 45 -8.74 5.74 4.95
N ALA A 46 -7.51 5.91 4.45
CA ALA A 46 -6.58 6.91 4.97
C ALA A 46 -7.02 8.36 4.68
N GLY A 47 -7.82 8.58 3.62
CA GLY A 47 -8.20 9.91 3.14
C GLY A 47 -9.66 10.30 3.35
N GLY A 48 -10.48 9.40 3.91
CA GLY A 48 -11.94 9.53 3.83
C GLY A 48 -12.72 8.32 4.35
N ALA A 49 -14.04 8.38 4.21
CA ALA A 49 -15.00 7.33 4.58
C ALA A 49 -16.36 7.59 3.90
N HIS A 50 -17.27 6.62 3.87
CA HIS A 50 -18.66 6.81 3.43
C HIS A 50 -19.59 7.03 4.63
N ALA A 51 -20.44 8.05 4.56
CA ALA A 51 -21.43 8.41 5.57
C ALA A 51 -22.86 8.18 5.06
N ALA A 52 -23.75 7.65 5.91
CA ALA A 52 -25.17 7.48 5.59
C ALA A 52 -26.07 7.75 6.81
N TRP A 53 -27.24 8.33 6.60
CA TRP A 53 -28.21 8.67 7.65
C TRP A 53 -29.65 8.45 7.19
N PRO A 54 -30.59 8.23 8.13
CA PRO A 54 -32.02 8.10 7.81
C PRO A 54 -32.62 9.43 7.32
N ALA A 55 -33.74 9.33 6.60
CA ALA A 55 -34.53 10.50 6.25
C ALA A 55 -35.12 11.19 7.50
N ALA A 56 -35.10 12.52 7.51
CA ALA A 56 -35.82 13.34 8.48
C ALA A 56 -37.30 13.51 8.07
N SER A 57 -38.13 13.87 9.04
CA SER A 57 -39.54 14.20 8.88
C SER A 57 -39.84 15.58 9.44
N ASP A 58 -40.76 16.30 8.79
CA ASP A 58 -41.14 17.66 9.13
C ASP A 58 -42.63 17.89 8.75
N ASP A 59 -43.29 18.92 9.30
CA ASP A 59 -44.71 19.20 9.04
C ASP A 59 -44.96 20.05 7.77
N THR A 60 -43.97 20.85 7.33
CA THR A 60 -44.01 21.54 6.03
C THR A 60 -43.06 20.95 4.99
N GLY A 61 -41.94 20.37 5.44
CA GLY A 61 -41.07 19.51 4.64
C GLY A 61 -39.57 19.80 4.77
N VAL A 62 -38.77 18.74 4.66
CA VAL A 62 -37.30 18.84 4.73
C VAL A 62 -36.75 19.36 3.39
N ALA A 63 -36.02 20.47 3.44
CA ALA A 63 -35.36 21.06 2.27
C ALA A 63 -34.03 20.37 1.96
N GLY A 64 -33.23 20.04 2.99
CA GLY A 64 -31.95 19.36 2.80
C GLY A 64 -31.25 19.02 4.11
N TYR A 65 -29.95 18.72 4.00
CA TYR A 65 -29.08 18.37 5.11
C TYR A 65 -27.81 19.22 5.13
N GLU A 66 -27.35 19.60 6.32
CA GLU A 66 -26.03 20.15 6.56
C GLU A 66 -25.15 19.05 7.18
N PHE A 67 -23.92 18.87 6.69
CA PHE A 67 -22.93 17.90 7.16
C PHE A 67 -21.66 18.57 7.69
N SER A 68 -20.99 17.95 8.66
CA SER A 68 -19.68 18.35 9.21
C SER A 68 -18.86 17.10 9.54
N CYS A 69 -17.54 17.15 9.36
CA CYS A 69 -16.64 16.05 9.76
C CYS A 69 -15.28 16.59 10.19
N ASP A 70 -15.20 17.01 11.44
CA ASP A 70 -14.14 17.87 11.97
C ASP A 70 -13.57 17.32 13.27
N THR A 71 -12.32 17.67 13.58
CA THR A 71 -11.63 17.26 14.84
C THR A 71 -12.09 18.09 16.05
N GLY A 72 -12.86 19.16 15.84
CA GLY A 72 -13.33 20.08 16.87
C GLY A 72 -14.68 20.71 16.50
N THR A 73 -14.72 22.05 16.49
CA THR A 73 -15.91 22.84 16.13
C THR A 73 -16.46 22.43 14.76
N PRO A 74 -17.77 22.18 14.62
CA PRO A 74 -18.37 21.78 13.34
C PRO A 74 -18.25 22.88 12.27
N ALA A 75 -17.67 22.57 11.12
CA ALA A 75 -17.80 23.35 9.89
C ALA A 75 -18.93 22.75 9.05
N TRP A 76 -20.13 23.33 9.17
CA TRP A 76 -21.31 22.86 8.46
C TRP A 76 -21.28 23.25 6.98
N VAL A 77 -21.55 22.28 6.10
CA VAL A 77 -21.69 22.44 4.66
C VAL A 77 -23.05 21.89 4.24
N ASP A 78 -23.80 22.64 3.44
CA ASP A 78 -25.03 22.16 2.81
C ASP A 78 -24.70 21.08 1.77
N VAL A 79 -25.35 19.92 1.88
CA VAL A 79 -25.20 18.77 0.97
C VAL A 79 -26.49 18.45 0.21
N GLY A 80 -27.51 19.31 0.33
CA GLY A 80 -28.80 19.16 -0.31
C GLY A 80 -29.60 17.97 0.22
N SER A 81 -30.53 17.47 -0.58
CA SER A 81 -31.51 16.43 -0.20
C SER A 81 -30.97 14.99 -0.34
N VAL A 82 -29.71 14.74 0.06
CA VAL A 82 -29.08 13.40 0.04
C VAL A 82 -29.19 12.69 1.39
N LEU A 83 -29.11 11.36 1.39
CA LEU A 83 -29.09 10.51 2.60
C LEU A 83 -27.74 9.82 2.85
N SER A 84 -26.76 10.08 1.98
CA SER A 84 -25.39 9.58 2.09
C SER A 84 -24.42 10.47 1.32
N LEU A 85 -23.14 10.45 1.71
CA LEU A 85 -22.05 11.10 0.99
C LEU A 85 -20.71 10.40 1.23
N ASP A 86 -19.77 10.63 0.32
CA ASP A 86 -18.36 10.29 0.51
C ASP A 86 -17.62 11.46 1.18
N ILE A 87 -17.01 11.19 2.33
CA ILE A 87 -16.09 12.08 3.03
C ILE A 87 -14.71 11.91 2.38
N SER A 88 -14.12 13.00 1.90
CA SER A 88 -12.76 13.03 1.33
C SER A 88 -11.87 14.09 1.97
N GLY A 89 -10.58 14.11 1.63
CA GLY A 89 -9.64 15.15 2.04
C GLY A 89 -9.31 15.13 3.53
N LYS A 90 -9.41 13.99 4.19
CA LYS A 90 -9.04 13.79 5.60
C LYS A 90 -7.60 13.31 5.71
N SER A 91 -6.96 13.64 6.84
CA SER A 91 -5.62 13.17 7.17
C SER A 91 -5.69 11.71 7.64
N ALA A 92 -4.65 10.93 7.35
CA ALA A 92 -4.52 9.55 7.84
C ALA A 92 -4.36 9.49 9.38
N SER A 93 -4.68 8.34 9.98
CA SER A 93 -4.56 8.07 11.42
C SER A 93 -5.17 9.15 12.33
N THR A 94 -6.23 9.85 11.88
CA THR A 94 -6.77 11.03 12.55
C THR A 94 -8.22 10.79 12.96
N ALA A 95 -8.55 11.15 14.20
CA ALA A 95 -9.90 11.06 14.75
C ALA A 95 -10.71 12.34 14.46
N TYR A 96 -11.88 12.17 13.85
CA TYR A 96 -12.87 13.18 13.51
C TYR A 96 -14.22 12.84 14.15
N THR A 97 -15.08 13.84 14.30
CA THR A 97 -16.51 13.63 14.58
C THR A 97 -17.33 14.01 13.36
N ALA A 98 -17.95 13.01 12.73
CA ALA A 98 -18.94 13.21 11.68
C ALA A 98 -20.29 13.61 12.30
N ARG A 99 -20.98 14.55 11.67
CA ARG A 99 -22.25 15.14 12.14
C ARG A 99 -23.16 15.46 10.97
N VAL A 100 -24.46 15.21 11.13
CA VAL A 100 -25.48 15.59 10.15
C VAL A 100 -26.71 16.15 10.84
N ARG A 101 -27.32 17.18 10.26
CA ARG A 101 -28.62 17.73 10.67
C ARG A 101 -29.46 18.07 9.44
N ALA A 102 -30.78 17.98 9.57
CA ALA A 102 -31.72 18.39 8.54
C ALA A 102 -32.09 19.87 8.69
N TYR A 103 -32.49 20.51 7.59
CA TYR A 103 -33.05 21.86 7.58
C TYR A 103 -34.29 21.94 6.66
N ASP A 104 -35.19 22.88 6.95
CA ASP A 104 -36.42 23.17 6.19
C ASP A 104 -36.27 24.44 5.32
N ALA A 105 -37.34 24.81 4.61
CA ALA A 105 -37.37 26.02 3.78
C ALA A 105 -37.49 27.34 4.58
N ALA A 106 -37.85 27.30 5.86
CA ALA A 106 -37.91 28.45 6.76
C ALA A 106 -36.57 28.72 7.47
N GLY A 107 -35.63 27.77 7.43
CA GLY A 107 -34.29 27.84 8.00
C GLY A 107 -34.15 27.24 9.40
N ASN A 108 -35.15 26.52 9.92
CA ASN A 108 -35.01 25.79 11.17
C ASN A 108 -34.15 24.53 10.94
N ARG A 109 -33.54 24.01 12.01
CA ARG A 109 -32.59 22.88 11.95
C ARG A 109 -32.89 21.84 13.01
N SER A 110 -32.76 20.57 12.64
CA SER A 110 -32.83 19.45 13.57
C SER A 110 -31.70 19.47 14.59
N SER A 111 -31.89 18.74 15.69
CA SER A 111 -30.75 18.18 16.45
C SER A 111 -29.88 17.33 15.52
N ALA A 112 -28.57 17.38 15.72
CA ALA A 112 -27.62 16.64 14.88
C ALA A 112 -27.44 15.19 15.34
N LEU A 113 -27.41 14.25 14.40
CA LEU A 113 -26.83 12.93 14.63
C LEU A 113 -25.31 13.03 14.55
N THR A 114 -24.61 12.26 15.38
CA THR A 114 -23.14 12.26 15.44
C THR A 114 -22.57 10.84 15.40
N ALA A 115 -21.38 10.70 14.83
CA ALA A 115 -20.65 9.44 14.77
C ALA A 115 -19.13 9.68 14.82
N PRO A 116 -18.35 8.84 15.52
CA PRO A 116 -16.89 8.89 15.46
C PRO A 116 -16.38 8.37 14.10
N LEU A 117 -15.32 8.97 13.59
CA LEU A 117 -14.54 8.48 12.44
C LEU A 117 -13.06 8.55 12.81
N THR A 118 -12.35 7.43 12.77
CA THR A 118 -10.88 7.42 12.78
C THR A 118 -10.43 6.91 11.42
N THR A 119 -9.69 7.72 10.66
CA THR A 119 -9.13 7.31 9.36
C THR A 119 -8.04 6.26 9.54
N ASN A 120 -7.86 5.41 8.52
CA ASN A 120 -6.79 4.41 8.53
C ASN A 120 -5.40 5.08 8.46
N ALA A 121 -4.36 4.33 8.77
CA ALA A 121 -3.00 4.72 8.43
C ALA A 121 -2.82 4.85 6.90
N ALA A 122 -1.91 5.72 6.48
CA ALA A 122 -1.48 5.75 5.09
C ALA A 122 -0.81 4.41 4.72
N LEU A 123 -0.96 3.99 3.47
CA LEU A 123 -0.20 2.85 2.95
C LEU A 123 1.28 3.23 2.89
N ASP A 124 2.14 2.33 3.36
CA ASP A 124 3.57 2.52 3.22
C ASP A 124 4.01 2.22 1.78
N THR A 125 4.70 3.17 1.17
CA THR A 125 5.18 3.10 -0.23
C THR A 125 6.69 3.34 -0.34
N ALA A 126 7.35 3.60 0.79
CA ALA A 126 8.80 3.69 0.83
C ALA A 126 9.36 2.28 0.98
N ALA A 127 10.44 1.99 0.23
CA ALA A 127 11.13 0.73 0.36
C ALA A 127 12.21 0.82 1.44
N PRO A 128 12.49 -0.29 2.16
CA PRO A 128 13.64 -0.38 3.05
C PRO A 128 14.95 0.00 2.35
N THR A 129 15.90 0.52 3.13
CA THR A 129 17.22 0.89 2.66
C THR A 129 18.30 0.00 3.29
N MET A 130 19.09 -0.65 2.45
CA MET A 130 20.32 -1.34 2.84
C MET A 130 21.50 -0.36 2.75
N SER A 131 22.44 -0.41 3.70
CA SER A 131 23.70 0.35 3.63
C SER A 131 24.87 -0.52 4.12
N GLY A 132 26.08 -0.29 3.59
CA GLY A 132 27.24 -1.14 3.86
C GLY A 132 27.47 -2.20 2.77
N ALA A 133 28.01 -3.36 3.14
CA ALA A 133 28.40 -4.42 2.21
C ALA A 133 28.13 -5.83 2.77
N ILE A 134 27.97 -6.81 1.87
CA ILE A 134 27.94 -8.23 2.25
C ILE A 134 29.36 -8.66 2.62
N THR A 135 29.52 -9.29 3.78
CA THR A 135 30.75 -9.96 4.19
C THR A 135 30.67 -11.43 3.83
N LEU A 136 31.69 -11.94 3.14
CA LEU A 136 31.80 -13.35 2.74
C LEU A 136 32.98 -13.99 3.47
N THR A 137 32.72 -15.09 4.20
CA THR A 137 33.72 -15.85 4.96
C THR A 137 33.52 -17.36 4.73
N SER A 138 34.40 -18.18 5.33
CA SER A 138 34.29 -19.66 5.29
C SER A 138 34.12 -20.23 3.88
N ILE A 139 34.77 -19.61 2.89
CA ILE A 139 34.63 -19.97 1.48
C ILE A 139 35.29 -21.32 1.23
N THR A 140 34.50 -22.28 0.74
CA THR A 140 34.94 -23.63 0.37
C THR A 140 34.82 -23.83 -1.13
N SER A 141 35.03 -25.05 -1.61
CA SER A 141 34.80 -25.44 -3.00
C SER A 141 33.32 -25.62 -3.35
N SER A 142 32.41 -25.63 -2.38
CA SER A 142 30.97 -25.89 -2.60
C SER A 142 30.01 -25.02 -1.80
N GLY A 143 30.51 -23.98 -1.13
CA GLY A 143 29.70 -23.07 -0.32
C GLY A 143 30.51 -21.96 0.35
N ALA A 144 29.82 -21.05 1.01
CA ALA A 144 30.40 -19.95 1.78
C ALA A 144 29.44 -19.53 2.92
N HIS A 145 29.91 -18.70 3.84
CA HIS A 145 29.06 -17.98 4.79
C HIS A 145 28.92 -16.53 4.34
N ALA A 146 27.69 -16.04 4.21
CA ALA A 146 27.38 -14.65 3.87
C ALA A 146 26.70 -13.97 5.06
N ALA A 147 27.14 -12.76 5.40
CA ALA A 147 26.55 -11.92 6.44
C ALA A 147 26.35 -10.49 5.91
N TRP A 148 25.31 -9.80 6.37
CA TRP A 148 25.01 -8.43 5.94
C TRP A 148 24.53 -7.52 7.09
N PRO A 149 24.73 -6.20 6.96
CA PRO A 149 24.23 -5.22 7.91
C PRO A 149 22.69 -5.16 7.95
N GLU A 150 22.18 -4.60 9.04
CA GLU A 150 20.76 -4.32 9.23
C GLU A 150 20.26 -3.23 8.27
N ALA A 151 19.06 -3.43 7.72
CA ALA A 151 18.35 -2.43 6.94
C ALA A 151 17.66 -1.41 7.86
N ALA A 152 17.43 -0.20 7.33
CA ALA A 152 16.56 0.79 7.94
C ALA A 152 15.31 1.00 7.08
N ASP A 153 14.20 1.38 7.72
CA ASP A 153 12.91 1.63 7.09
C ASP A 153 12.14 2.68 7.90
N ASN A 154 11.17 3.37 7.29
CA ASN A 154 10.35 4.39 7.97
C ASN A 154 9.22 3.82 8.83
N VAL A 155 8.78 2.58 8.59
CA VAL A 155 7.84 1.85 9.45
C VAL A 155 8.53 0.65 10.09
N ALA A 156 8.93 -0.35 9.30
CA ALA A 156 9.59 -1.56 9.77
C ALA A 156 10.13 -2.44 8.62
N VAL A 157 11.34 -2.96 8.81
CA VAL A 157 11.86 -4.06 8.00
C VAL A 157 11.21 -5.37 8.46
N ALA A 158 10.52 -6.07 7.56
CA ALA A 158 9.89 -7.37 7.81
C ALA A 158 10.86 -8.55 7.62
N GLY A 159 11.85 -8.43 6.72
CA GLY A 159 12.88 -9.44 6.53
C GLY A 159 13.84 -9.17 5.37
N TYR A 160 14.54 -10.22 4.94
CA TYR A 160 15.53 -10.21 3.87
C TYR A 160 15.31 -11.37 2.89
N GLU A 161 15.62 -11.15 1.61
CA GLU A 161 15.81 -12.22 0.63
C GLU A 161 17.27 -12.27 0.21
N PHE A 162 17.77 -13.49 0.00
CA PHE A 162 19.14 -13.77 -0.44
C PHE A 162 19.16 -14.49 -1.80
N SER A 163 20.21 -14.27 -2.58
CA SER A 163 20.50 -14.93 -3.86
C SER A 163 22.02 -15.16 -3.98
N CYS A 164 22.44 -16.28 -4.56
CA CYS A 164 23.85 -16.56 -4.82
C CYS A 164 24.00 -17.29 -6.15
N ASP A 165 24.04 -16.53 -7.24
CA ASP A 165 23.87 -17.03 -8.60
C ASP A 165 24.97 -16.53 -9.53
N THR A 166 25.27 -17.29 -10.58
CA THR A 166 26.22 -16.89 -11.64
C THR A 166 25.61 -15.89 -12.64
N GLY A 167 24.29 -15.67 -12.58
CA GLY A 167 23.53 -14.84 -13.52
C GLY A 167 22.33 -14.16 -12.87
N VAL A 168 21.13 -14.38 -13.42
CA VAL A 168 19.87 -13.84 -12.92
C VAL A 168 19.65 -14.28 -11.45
N PRO A 169 19.26 -13.38 -10.53
CA PRO A 169 19.04 -13.74 -9.13
C PRO A 169 17.86 -14.70 -8.95
N SER A 170 18.06 -15.80 -8.24
CA SER A 170 17.00 -16.62 -7.67
C SER A 170 16.83 -16.27 -6.19
N TRP A 171 15.87 -15.42 -5.88
CA TRP A 171 15.64 -14.94 -4.50
C TRP A 171 14.98 -16.01 -3.62
N VAL A 172 15.53 -16.18 -2.42
CA VAL A 172 15.00 -17.02 -1.34
C VAL A 172 14.77 -16.14 -0.12
N ASP A 173 13.57 -16.20 0.45
CA ASP A 173 13.24 -15.53 1.71
C ASP A 173 14.00 -16.20 2.88
N VAL A 174 14.73 -15.39 3.65
CA VAL A 174 15.47 -15.82 4.85
C VAL A 174 14.91 -15.17 6.13
N GLY A 175 13.75 -14.50 6.04
CA GLY A 175 13.07 -13.84 7.14
C GLY A 175 13.94 -12.77 7.80
N ALA A 176 13.94 -12.69 9.12
CA ALA A 176 14.73 -11.73 9.88
C ALA A 176 16.23 -12.09 10.00
N ALA A 177 16.70 -13.19 9.38
CA ALA A 177 18.10 -13.57 9.44
C ALA A 177 18.99 -12.54 8.71
N ARG A 178 20.16 -12.26 9.28
CA ARG A 178 21.20 -11.39 8.68
C ARG A 178 22.40 -12.17 8.14
N VAL A 179 22.19 -13.47 7.92
CA VAL A 179 23.17 -14.44 7.43
C VAL A 179 22.50 -15.45 6.50
N ALA A 180 23.27 -15.98 5.56
CA ALA A 180 22.91 -17.15 4.76
C ALA A 180 24.15 -17.99 4.44
N ASP A 181 23.96 -19.30 4.33
CA ASP A 181 25.02 -20.28 4.04
C ASP A 181 24.76 -20.93 2.66
N PRO A 182 25.06 -20.24 1.53
CA PRO A 182 24.96 -20.84 0.21
C PRO A 182 25.81 -22.11 0.11
N SER A 183 25.19 -23.18 -0.40
CA SER A 183 25.78 -24.51 -0.52
C SER A 183 25.41 -25.15 -1.86
N GLY A 184 26.09 -26.25 -2.23
CA GLY A 184 25.92 -26.89 -3.55
C GLY A 184 26.57 -26.12 -4.70
N LEU A 185 27.47 -25.17 -4.40
CA LEU A 185 28.18 -24.39 -5.41
C LEU A 185 29.21 -25.27 -6.16
N SER A 186 29.56 -24.86 -7.38
CA SER A 186 30.59 -25.52 -8.19
C SER A 186 31.98 -24.97 -7.84
N PRO A 187 33.03 -25.82 -7.72
CA PRO A 187 34.39 -25.36 -7.42
C PRO A 187 34.96 -24.38 -8.45
N ALA A 188 35.90 -23.53 -8.01
CA ALA A 188 36.56 -22.50 -8.82
C ALA A 188 35.63 -21.62 -9.69
N THR A 189 34.36 -21.46 -9.30
CA THR A 189 33.33 -20.74 -10.05
C THR A 189 33.02 -19.39 -9.42
N ASN A 190 32.73 -18.38 -10.26
CA ASN A 190 32.34 -17.04 -9.84
C ASN A 190 30.82 -16.92 -9.74
N TYR A 191 30.35 -16.55 -8.55
CA TYR A 191 28.96 -16.25 -8.20
C TYR A 191 28.83 -14.78 -7.80
N THR A 192 27.61 -14.26 -7.83
CA THR A 192 27.25 -12.98 -7.20
C THR A 192 26.33 -13.26 -6.02
N ALA A 193 26.82 -13.04 -4.81
CA ALA A 193 25.98 -13.00 -3.61
C ALA A 193 25.19 -11.68 -3.60
N ARG A 194 23.89 -11.76 -3.32
CA ARG A 194 22.98 -10.61 -3.30
C ARG A 194 22.04 -10.71 -2.11
N VAL A 195 21.72 -9.58 -1.50
CA VAL A 195 20.68 -9.48 -0.47
C VAL A 195 19.87 -8.22 -0.68
N ARG A 196 18.55 -8.31 -0.50
CA ARG A 196 17.64 -7.16 -0.38
C ARG A 196 16.73 -7.33 0.82
N SER A 197 16.33 -6.23 1.44
CA SER A 197 15.35 -6.21 2.52
C SER A 197 13.94 -5.93 1.99
N TYR A 198 12.94 -6.24 2.81
CA TYR A 198 11.53 -5.99 2.52
C TYR A 198 10.75 -5.58 3.77
N ASP A 199 9.63 -4.89 3.56
CA ASP A 199 8.69 -4.46 4.59
C ASP A 199 7.39 -5.29 4.57
N ALA A 200 6.44 -4.96 5.45
CA ALA A 200 5.14 -5.61 5.48
C ALA A 200 4.16 -5.13 4.38
N ALA A 201 4.45 -4.01 3.69
CA ALA A 201 3.67 -3.49 2.57
C ALA A 201 4.04 -4.16 1.22
N GLY A 202 5.17 -4.88 1.18
CA GLY A 202 5.69 -5.59 0.03
C GLY A 202 6.77 -4.84 -0.75
N ASN A 203 7.20 -3.66 -0.28
CA ASN A 203 8.28 -2.90 -0.92
C ASN A 203 9.61 -3.62 -0.71
N ARG A 204 10.54 -3.47 -1.66
CA ARG A 204 11.83 -4.20 -1.71
C ARG A 204 12.98 -3.22 -1.90
N SER A 205 14.04 -3.34 -1.10
CA SER A 205 15.20 -2.48 -1.23
C SER A 205 15.96 -2.69 -2.55
N ALA A 206 16.77 -1.71 -2.94
CA ALA A 206 17.88 -1.98 -3.85
C ALA A 206 18.82 -3.03 -3.21
N PRO A 207 19.29 -4.05 -3.96
CA PRO A 207 20.09 -5.11 -3.37
C PRO A 207 21.54 -4.67 -3.12
N LEU A 208 22.11 -5.10 -1.99
CA LEU A 208 23.57 -5.18 -1.87
C LEU A 208 24.07 -6.36 -2.69
N THR A 209 25.29 -6.24 -3.22
CA THR A 209 25.92 -7.28 -4.05
C THR A 209 27.39 -7.45 -3.68
N ALA A 210 27.88 -8.69 -3.63
CA ALA A 210 29.30 -9.01 -3.49
C ALA A 210 29.71 -10.16 -4.43
N PRO A 211 30.88 -10.09 -5.07
CA PRO A 211 31.42 -11.21 -5.84
C PRO A 211 31.89 -12.33 -4.89
N LEU A 212 31.59 -13.58 -5.24
CA LEU A 212 32.03 -14.78 -4.53
C LEU A 212 32.76 -15.70 -5.51
N THR A 213 34.00 -16.07 -5.21
CA THR A 213 34.73 -17.11 -5.96
C THR A 213 34.97 -18.29 -5.03
N THR A 214 34.35 -19.43 -5.31
CA THR A 214 34.56 -20.68 -4.55
C THR A 214 36.01 -21.17 -4.70
N ALA A 215 36.53 -21.86 -3.68
CA ALA A 215 37.85 -22.50 -3.77
C ALA A 215 37.90 -23.58 -4.88
N PRO A 216 39.09 -23.93 -5.40
CA PRO A 216 39.27 -25.13 -6.21
C PRO A 216 38.86 -26.38 -5.44
N ALA A 217 38.50 -27.44 -6.16
CA ALA A 217 38.24 -28.74 -5.53
C ALA A 217 39.51 -29.23 -4.81
N THR A 218 39.37 -29.71 -3.58
CA THR A 218 40.47 -30.36 -2.86
C THR A 218 40.81 -31.66 -3.57
N GLN A 219 41.85 -31.64 -4.40
CA GLN A 219 42.42 -32.86 -4.96
C GLN A 219 42.91 -33.73 -3.78
N PRO A 220 42.67 -35.05 -3.78
CA PRO A 220 43.31 -35.95 -2.82
C PRO A 220 44.83 -35.70 -2.84
N PRO A 221 45.52 -35.76 -1.69
CA PRO A 221 46.98 -35.58 -1.67
C PRO A 221 47.58 -36.54 -2.70
N ALA A 222 48.41 -35.99 -3.60
CA ALA A 222 49.03 -36.78 -4.66
C ALA A 222 49.92 -37.83 -4.00
N GLY A 223 49.38 -39.05 -3.86
CA GLY A 223 50.08 -40.16 -3.25
C GLY A 223 51.37 -40.39 -4.02
N SER A 224 52.51 -40.17 -3.36
CA SER A 224 53.82 -40.49 -3.91
C SER A 224 53.96 -42.01 -4.00
N VAL A 225 53.40 -42.57 -5.07
CA VAL A 225 53.61 -43.98 -5.43
C VAL A 225 55.09 -44.14 -5.73
N ASP A 226 55.81 -44.74 -4.77
CA ASP A 226 57.17 -45.19 -4.95
C ASP A 226 57.20 -46.33 -5.97
N VAL A 227 57.26 -45.95 -7.25
CA VAL A 227 57.28 -46.86 -8.40
C VAL A 227 58.49 -47.80 -8.40
N THR A 228 59.50 -47.58 -7.56
CA THR A 228 60.60 -48.55 -7.37
C THR A 228 60.16 -49.81 -6.62
N LYS A 229 59.03 -49.76 -5.89
CA LYS A 229 58.45 -50.87 -5.12
C LYS A 229 57.28 -51.57 -5.83
N VAL A 230 57.00 -51.25 -7.10
CA VAL A 230 55.92 -51.89 -7.87
C VAL A 230 56.52 -53.01 -8.74
N PRO A 231 56.38 -54.30 -8.36
CA PRO A 231 56.88 -55.39 -9.17
C PRO A 231 56.04 -55.55 -10.44
N MET A 232 56.62 -55.13 -11.57
CA MET A 232 56.08 -55.24 -12.94
C MET A 232 54.81 -54.42 -13.22
N ALA A 233 54.48 -54.32 -14.51
CA ALA A 233 53.50 -53.37 -15.03
C ALA A 233 52.09 -53.60 -14.47
N ARG A 234 51.65 -52.70 -13.59
CA ARG A 234 50.31 -52.72 -12.99
C ARG A 234 49.63 -51.38 -13.25
N ILE A 235 48.35 -51.44 -13.65
CA ILE A 235 47.48 -50.27 -13.66
C ILE A 235 47.17 -49.94 -12.20
N VAL A 236 47.66 -48.80 -11.72
CA VAL A 236 47.27 -48.24 -10.42
C VAL A 236 46.03 -47.39 -10.66
N VAL A 237 44.91 -47.79 -10.05
CA VAL A 237 43.65 -47.05 -10.05
C VAL A 237 43.54 -46.35 -8.71
N PHE A 238 43.40 -45.04 -8.72
CA PHE A 238 43.14 -44.24 -7.52
C PHE A 238 41.63 -44.12 -7.28
N GLU A 239 41.21 -43.98 -6.02
CA GLU A 239 39.84 -43.58 -5.72
C GLU A 239 39.58 -42.19 -6.33
N GLY A 240 38.54 -42.07 -7.14
CA GLY A 240 38.34 -40.95 -8.08
C GLY A 240 38.61 -41.30 -9.56
N GLY A 241 39.03 -42.52 -9.88
CA GLY A 241 39.03 -43.05 -11.25
C GLY A 241 40.27 -42.75 -12.10
N ALA A 242 41.22 -41.96 -11.59
CA ALA A 242 42.50 -41.74 -12.25
C ALA A 242 43.27 -43.06 -12.39
N ARG A 243 43.83 -43.33 -13.58
CA ARG A 243 44.58 -44.54 -13.90
C ARG A 243 46.00 -44.19 -14.32
N VAL A 244 46.99 -44.76 -13.65
CA VAL A 244 48.42 -44.64 -14.01
C VAL A 244 48.97 -45.99 -14.39
N VAL A 245 49.69 -46.06 -15.50
CA VAL A 245 50.41 -47.27 -15.94
C VAL A 245 51.89 -47.07 -15.68
N ALA A 246 52.45 -47.82 -14.72
CA ALA A 246 53.88 -47.82 -14.42
C ALA A 246 54.59 -48.93 -15.19
N PHE A 247 55.78 -48.65 -15.73
CA PHE A 247 56.65 -49.62 -16.38
C PHE A 247 58.00 -49.70 -15.67
N ALA A 248 58.57 -50.89 -15.56
CA ALA A 248 59.93 -51.06 -15.06
C ALA A 248 60.91 -50.45 -16.06
N GLY A 249 61.67 -49.43 -15.65
CA GLY A 249 62.72 -48.79 -16.44
C GLY A 249 62.44 -47.39 -16.98
N GLY A 250 61.27 -46.79 -16.75
CA GLY A 250 61.06 -45.38 -17.13
C GLY A 250 59.64 -44.83 -16.91
N THR A 251 59.56 -43.58 -16.45
CA THR A 251 58.29 -42.89 -16.20
C THR A 251 57.70 -42.34 -17.50
N ARG A 252 56.50 -42.78 -17.87
CA ARG A 252 55.64 -42.10 -18.85
C ARG A 252 54.32 -41.72 -18.18
N ILE A 253 54.17 -40.42 -17.86
CA ILE A 253 52.90 -39.87 -17.41
C ILE A 253 51.99 -39.76 -18.63
N VAL A 254 51.07 -40.72 -18.80
CA VAL A 254 49.97 -40.58 -19.74
C VAL A 254 48.87 -39.79 -19.03
N ARG A 255 48.70 -38.52 -19.41
CA ARG A 255 47.48 -37.77 -19.12
C ARG A 255 46.43 -38.19 -20.15
N PHE A 256 45.31 -38.71 -19.68
CA PHE A 256 44.06 -38.80 -20.44
C PHE A 256 43.21 -37.57 -20.10
#